data_AF-A0AA88VP38-F1
#
_entry.id   AF-A0AA88VP38-F1
#
_cell.length_a   1.000
_cell.length_b   1.000
_cell.length_c   1.000
_cell.angle_alpha   90.00
_cell.angle_beta   90.00
_cell.angle_gamma   90.00
#
_symmetry.space_group_name_H-M   'P 1'
#
loop_
_entity.id
_entity.type
_entity.pdbx_description
1 polymer ?
#
loop_
_entity_poly.entity_id
_entity_poly.type
_entity_poly.pdbx_seq_one_letter_code
_entity_poly.pdbx_strand_id
1 'polypeptide(L)'
;MEEAKRFQDIVLEISRVGAASAVGDFLPIMRWFGNKGAEKLMEIHEKRDRFMQDLIQGHRERKFDASSKRREKTMIEVLLSLHATEPEYYTDKTIRGLIVILKKAQSEIDNHVGQHRLIAESDVGELPYLNCIVRETLQMSPPTPLLVPHESSEE
;
A
#
# COMPACT_ATOMS: atom_id res chain seq x y z
N MET A 1 9.80 9.88 -11.56
CA MET A 1 10.81 9.54 -10.53
C MET A 1 10.65 10.34 -9.24
N GLU A 2 10.30 11.62 -9.30
CA GLU A 2 10.16 12.46 -8.09
C GLU A 2 9.05 11.99 -7.13
N GLU A 3 7.88 11.61 -7.65
CA GLU A 3 6.77 11.06 -6.83
C GLU A 3 7.16 9.76 -6.11
N ALA A 4 7.91 8.87 -6.77
CA ALA A 4 8.34 7.60 -6.19
C ALA A 4 9.34 7.81 -5.03
N LYS A 5 10.28 8.76 -5.20
CA LYS A 5 11.22 9.14 -4.12
C LYS A 5 10.48 9.77 -2.94
N ARG A 6 9.57 10.72 -3.19
CA ARG A 6 8.72 11.32 -2.14
C ARG A 6 7.95 10.26 -1.36
N PHE A 7 7.40 9.25 -2.04
CA PHE A 7 6.69 8.16 -1.40
C PHE A 7 7.61 7.25 -0.57
N GLN A 8 8.77 6.85 -1.11
CA GLN A 8 9.76 6.03 -0.40
C GLN A 8 10.23 6.72 0.89
N ASP A 9 10.51 8.03 0.84
CA ASP A 9 10.92 8.81 2.00
C ASP A 9 9.83 8.79 3.08
N ILE A 10 8.56 9.00 2.71
CA ILE A 10 7.42 8.93 3.63
C ILE A 10 7.30 7.54 4.27
N VAL A 11 7.37 6.46 3.48
CA VAL A 11 7.26 5.08 3.99
C VAL A 11 8.43 4.73 4.92
N LEU A 12 9.64 5.17 4.59
CA LEU A 12 10.83 4.94 5.41
C LEU A 12 10.77 5.73 6.72
N GLU A 13 10.31 6.98 6.70
CA GLU A 13 10.09 7.80 7.89
C GLU A 13 9.02 7.19 8.80
N ILE A 14 7.88 6.74 8.26
CA ILE A 14 6.83 6.03 9.02
C ILE A 14 7.41 4.79 9.70
N SER A 15 8.16 3.97 8.96
CA SER A 15 8.75 2.73 9.49
C SER A 15 9.75 3.00 10.61
N ARG A 16 10.62 4.01 10.45
CA ARG A 16 11.62 4.40 11.46
C ARG A 16 10.97 4.94 12.73
N VAL A 17 9.97 5.81 12.61
CA VAL A 17 9.27 6.38 13.78
C VAL A 17 8.40 5.33 14.46
N GLY A 18 7.69 4.50 13.69
CA GLY A 18 6.88 3.40 14.24
C GLY A 18 7.71 2.37 15.02
N ALA A 19 8.90 2.02 14.52
CA ALA A 19 9.83 1.13 15.23
C ALA A 19 10.35 1.75 16.54
N ALA A 20 10.64 3.06 16.55
CA ALA A 20 11.08 3.76 17.75
C ALA A 20 9.96 3.90 18.80
N SER A 21 8.71 4.10 18.35
CA SER A 21 7.54 4.18 19.23
C SER A 21 7.19 2.83 19.86
N ALA A 22 7.32 1.71 19.14
CA ALA A 22 7.09 0.37 19.68
C ALA A 22 8.00 0.07 20.89
N VAL A 23 9.25 0.53 20.91
CA VAL A 23 10.19 0.36 22.04
C VAL A 23 9.70 1.09 23.30
N GLY A 24 8.99 2.20 23.16
CA GLY A 24 8.41 2.98 24.26
C GLY A 24 7.19 2.32 24.92
N ASP A 25 6.47 1.46 24.19
CA ASP A 25 5.31 0.73 24.72
C ASP A 25 5.71 -0.44 25.64
N PHE A 26 6.94 -0.94 25.54
CA PHE A 26 7.44 -2.04 26.37
C PHE A 26 8.06 -1.61 27.71
N LEU A 27 8.44 -0.33 27.88
CA LEU A 27 9.15 0.15 29.06
C LEU A 27 8.54 1.47 29.60
N PRO A 28 7.66 1.41 30.62
CA PRO A 28 6.91 2.56 31.15
C PRO A 28 7.78 3.77 31.57
N ILE A 29 9.02 3.52 31.98
CA ILE A 29 9.98 4.56 32.40
C ILE A 29 10.52 5.41 31.23
N MET A 30 10.50 4.91 29.99
CA MET A 30 10.91 5.69 28.81
C MET A 30 9.90 6.77 28.40
N ARG A 31 8.66 6.73 28.91
CA ARG A 31 7.60 7.73 28.64
C ARG A 31 7.89 9.09 29.26
N TRP A 32 8.78 9.17 30.25
CA TRP A 32 9.14 10.41 30.94
C TRP A 32 10.11 11.28 30.11
N PHE A 33 10.85 10.68 29.16
CA PHE A 33 11.80 11.36 28.28
C PHE A 33 11.21 11.59 26.87
N GLY A 34 10.13 12.37 26.80
CA GLY A 34 9.84 13.24 25.64
C GLY A 34 8.91 12.72 24.54
N ASN A 35 7.84 13.48 24.30
CA ASN A 35 6.87 13.33 23.20
C ASN A 35 7.44 13.64 21.79
N LYS A 36 8.76 13.71 21.62
CA LYS A 36 9.41 14.03 20.33
C LYS A 36 9.07 13.06 19.20
N GLY A 37 8.78 11.80 19.56
CA GLY A 37 8.30 10.80 18.60
C GLY A 37 6.89 11.10 18.08
N ALA A 38 6.00 11.62 18.93
CA ALA A 38 4.63 11.95 18.56
C ALA A 38 4.54 13.18 17.66
N GLU A 39 5.34 14.22 17.94
CA GLU A 39 5.44 15.41 17.08
C GLU A 39 5.96 15.04 15.68
N LYS A 40 7.01 14.21 15.62
CA LYS A 40 7.54 13.74 14.34
C LYS A 40 6.56 12.84 13.59
N LEU A 41 5.76 12.06 14.32
CA LEU A 41 4.68 11.26 13.73
C LEU A 41 3.56 12.13 13.14
N MET A 42 3.20 13.24 13.78
CA MET A 42 2.23 14.21 13.24
C MET A 42 2.76 14.85 11.95
N GLU A 43 4.01 15.29 11.92
CA GLU A 43 4.64 15.85 10.70
C GLU A 43 4.65 14.82 9.55
N ILE A 44 4.98 13.56 9.83
CA ILE A 44 4.96 12.47 8.85
C ILE A 44 3.53 12.19 8.36
N HIS A 45 2.55 12.23 9.26
CA HIS A 45 1.13 12.10 8.90
C HIS A 45 0.70 13.19 7.93
N GLU A 46 1.06 14.44 8.19
CA GLU A 46 0.76 15.56 7.29
C GLU A 46 1.43 15.41 5.92
N LYS A 47 2.71 15.02 5.88
CA LYS A 47 3.42 14.76 4.61
C LYS A 47 2.77 13.64 3.80
N ARG A 48 2.41 12.54 4.47
CA ARG A 48 1.67 11.42 3.87
C ARG A 48 0.32 11.89 3.33
N ASP A 49 -0.47 12.58 4.13
CA ASP A 49 -1.82 12.99 3.76
C ASP A 49 -1.80 13.96 2.59
N ARG A 50 -0.86 14.91 2.58
CA ARG A 50 -0.62 15.83 1.46
C ARG A 50 -0.22 15.09 0.20
N PHE A 51 0.73 14.15 0.28
CA PHE A 51 1.11 13.32 -0.87
C PHE A 51 -0.08 12.54 -1.44
N MET A 52 -0.90 11.94 -0.57
CA MET A 52 -2.08 11.18 -0.99
C MET A 52 -3.14 12.09 -1.64
N GLN A 53 -3.33 13.30 -1.09
CA GLN A 53 -4.20 14.31 -1.67
C GLN A 53 -3.71 14.75 -3.06
N ASP A 54 -2.44 15.09 -3.21
CA ASP A 54 -1.83 15.47 -4.50
C ASP A 54 -2.03 14.36 -5.53
N LEU A 55 -1.84 13.11 -5.13
CA LEU A 55 -1.90 11.94 -6.00
C LEU A 55 -3.33 11.65 -6.47
N ILE A 56 -4.31 11.75 -5.56
CA ILE A 56 -5.74 11.62 -5.88
C ILE A 56 -6.18 12.78 -6.77
N GLN A 57 -5.82 14.01 -6.41
CA GLN A 57 -6.20 15.23 -7.13
C GLN A 57 -5.62 15.22 -8.55
N GLY A 58 -4.34 14.89 -8.71
CA GLY A 58 -3.72 14.77 -10.03
C GLY A 58 -4.36 13.69 -10.92
N HIS A 59 -5.00 12.67 -10.35
CA HIS A 59 -5.80 11.71 -11.13
C HIS A 59 -7.22 12.20 -11.43
N ARG A 60 -7.82 13.00 -10.54
CA ARG A 60 -9.13 13.65 -10.78
C ARG A 60 -9.04 14.73 -11.86
N GLU A 61 -7.99 15.56 -11.84
CA GLU A 61 -7.77 16.62 -12.85
C GLU A 61 -7.45 16.07 -14.24
N ARG A 62 -6.85 14.88 -14.31
CA ARG A 62 -6.61 14.17 -15.57
C ARG A 62 -7.88 13.60 -16.21
N LYS A 63 -9.06 13.69 -15.57
CA LYS A 63 -10.35 13.37 -16.17
C LYS A 63 -11.46 14.34 -15.78
N PHE A 64 -11.57 15.40 -16.57
CA PHE A 64 -12.87 15.86 -17.10
C PHE A 64 -12.78 16.17 -18.59
N ASP A 65 -12.23 15.23 -19.38
CA ASP A 65 -12.45 15.18 -20.84
C ASP A 65 -13.26 13.91 -21.15
N ALA A 66 -14.58 14.03 -21.02
CA ALA A 66 -15.55 12.95 -21.18
C ALA A 66 -15.68 12.44 -22.65
N SER A 67 -14.75 12.81 -23.55
CA SER A 67 -14.84 12.53 -24.99
C SER A 67 -13.79 11.54 -25.52
N SER A 68 -12.81 11.10 -24.71
CA SER A 68 -11.80 10.15 -25.19
C SER A 68 -12.22 8.70 -24.93
N LYS A 69 -13.02 8.13 -25.84
CA LYS A 69 -13.10 6.68 -26.04
C LYS A 69 -11.67 6.17 -26.26
N ARG A 70 -11.22 5.22 -25.42
CA ARG A 70 -10.00 4.40 -25.56
C ARG A 70 -8.70 4.93 -24.90
N ARG A 71 -8.73 5.26 -23.61
CA ARG A 71 -7.52 5.16 -22.77
C ARG A 71 -7.75 4.15 -21.65
N GLU A 72 -6.76 3.29 -21.43
CA GLU A 72 -6.74 2.38 -20.29
C GLU A 72 -6.82 3.20 -18.99
N LYS A 73 -7.74 2.78 -18.10
CA LYS A 73 -7.89 3.41 -16.79
C LYS A 73 -6.75 2.95 -15.90
N THR A 74 -6.14 3.88 -15.16
CA THR A 74 -5.16 3.48 -14.15
C THR A 74 -5.87 2.80 -12.98
N MET A 75 -5.15 1.98 -12.20
CA MET A 75 -5.71 1.36 -10.99
C MET A 75 -6.32 2.41 -10.03
N ILE A 76 -5.72 3.59 -9.92
CA ILE A 76 -6.24 4.69 -9.09
C ILE A 76 -7.55 5.22 -9.65
N GLU A 77 -7.67 5.40 -10.97
CA GLU A 77 -8.92 5.82 -11.61
C GLU A 77 -10.04 4.80 -11.40
N VAL A 78 -9.71 3.49 -11.42
CA VAL A 78 -10.66 2.42 -11.11
C VAL A 78 -11.13 2.51 -9.66
N LEU A 79 -10.20 2.60 -8.70
CA LEU A 79 -10.54 2.74 -7.27
C LEU A 79 -11.40 3.99 -6.99
N LEU A 80 -11.11 5.11 -7.64
CA LEU A 80 -11.92 6.33 -7.52
C LEU A 80 -13.30 6.18 -8.17
N SER A 81 -13.43 5.40 -9.25
CA SER A 81 -14.75 5.12 -9.82
C SER A 81 -15.59 4.23 -8.91
N LEU A 82 -14.98 3.24 -8.25
CA LEU A 82 -15.63 2.37 -7.29
C LEU A 82 -16.08 3.14 -6.03
N HIS A 83 -15.28 4.12 -5.58
CA HIS A 83 -15.70 5.06 -4.54
C HIS A 83 -17.04 5.75 -4.87
N ALA A 84 -17.19 6.18 -6.12
CA ALA A 84 -18.34 6.96 -6.55
C ALA A 84 -19.59 6.09 -6.71
N THR A 85 -19.44 4.81 -7.09
CA THR A 85 -20.56 3.88 -7.27
C THR A 85 -20.92 3.13 -6.00
N GLU A 86 -19.94 2.80 -5.16
CA GLU A 86 -20.07 1.93 -3.99
C GLU A 86 -19.34 2.52 -2.76
N PRO A 87 -19.75 3.71 -2.28
CA PRO A 87 -19.05 4.43 -1.23
C PRO A 87 -19.04 3.71 0.13
N GLU A 88 -19.97 2.78 0.34
CA GLU A 88 -20.06 1.96 1.56
C GLU A 88 -18.89 0.98 1.68
N TYR A 89 -18.42 0.42 0.57
CA TYR A 89 -17.30 -0.54 0.53
C TYR A 89 -15.97 0.17 0.27
N TYR A 90 -15.96 1.10 -0.68
CA TYR A 90 -14.75 1.82 -1.09
C TYR A 90 -14.67 3.16 -0.40
N THR A 91 -14.56 3.16 0.92
CA THR A 91 -14.40 4.40 1.68
C THR A 91 -13.07 5.10 1.35
N ASP A 92 -13.00 6.40 1.63
CA ASP A 92 -11.76 7.19 1.52
C ASP A 92 -10.56 6.56 2.25
N LYS A 93 -10.80 5.93 3.41
CA LYS A 93 -9.77 5.25 4.19
C LYS A 93 -9.28 3.99 3.45
N THR A 94 -10.21 3.21 2.91
CA THR A 94 -9.92 2.00 2.13
C THR A 94 -9.11 2.34 0.89
N ILE A 95 -9.53 3.35 0.12
CA ILE A 95 -8.85 3.77 -1.11
C ILE A 95 -7.44 4.27 -0.81
N ARG A 96 -7.29 5.11 0.22
CA ARG A 96 -5.96 5.57 0.65
C ARG A 96 -5.06 4.38 1.04
N GLY A 97 -5.58 3.42 1.79
CA GLY A 97 -4.85 2.21 2.15
C GLY A 97 -4.40 1.40 0.94
N LEU A 98 -5.30 1.14 -0.01
CA LEU A 98 -4.99 0.39 -1.23
C LEU A 98 -3.95 1.10 -2.11
N ILE A 99 -4.05 2.41 -2.27
CA ILE A 99 -3.07 3.19 -3.04
C ILE A 99 -1.67 3.09 -2.41
N VAL A 100 -1.55 3.14 -1.08
CA VAL A 100 -0.26 2.97 -0.39
C VAL A 100 0.33 1.59 -0.65
N ILE A 101 -0.48 0.53 -0.52
CA ILE A 101 -0.05 -0.86 -0.77
C ILE A 101 0.45 -1.00 -2.22
N LEU A 102 -0.34 -0.54 -3.18
CA LEU A 102 0.00 -0.62 -4.61
C LEU A 102 1.25 0.19 -4.96
N LYS A 103 1.43 1.37 -4.38
CA LYS A 103 2.62 2.20 -4.62
C LYS A 103 3.88 1.59 -4.03
N LYS A 104 3.78 0.94 -2.87
CA LYS A 104 4.90 0.22 -2.27
C LYS A 104 5.29 -1.01 -3.08
N ALA A 105 4.31 -1.77 -3.58
CA ALA A 105 4.57 -2.88 -4.50
C ALA A 105 5.20 -2.40 -5.81
N GLN A 106 4.68 -1.32 -6.41
CA GLN A 106 5.26 -0.69 -7.60
C GLN A 106 6.71 -0.27 -7.35
N SER A 107 7.01 0.31 -6.20
CA SER A 107 8.38 0.69 -5.85
C SER A 107 9.32 -0.50 -5.72
N GLU A 108 8.86 -1.62 -5.15
CA GLU A 108 9.67 -2.84 -5.07
C GLU A 108 9.98 -3.38 -6.48
N ILE A 109 8.96 -3.48 -7.33
CA ILE A 109 9.10 -3.91 -8.73
C ILE A 109 10.06 -2.98 -9.49
N ASP A 110 9.89 -1.67 -9.37
CA ASP A 110 10.74 -0.69 -10.06
C ASP A 110 12.21 -0.79 -9.62
N ASN A 111 12.46 -1.15 -8.35
CA ASN A 111 13.83 -1.29 -7.81
C ASN A 111 14.52 -2.58 -8.26
N HIS A 112 13.78 -3.70 -8.36
CA HIS A 112 14.36 -5.02 -8.66
C HIS A 112 14.28 -5.38 -10.15
N VAL A 113 13.21 -5.00 -10.84
CA VAL A 113 12.94 -5.35 -12.25
C VAL A 113 13.17 -4.16 -13.18
N GLY A 114 12.88 -2.94 -12.70
CA GLY A 114 12.90 -1.73 -13.51
C GLY A 114 11.67 -1.57 -14.41
N GLN A 115 11.60 -0.45 -15.13
CA GLN A 115 10.42 -0.08 -15.94
C GLN A 115 10.49 -0.51 -17.41
N HIS A 116 11.59 -1.17 -17.81
CA HIS A 116 11.87 -1.48 -19.22
C HIS A 116 11.33 -2.82 -19.71
N ARG A 117 10.87 -3.68 -18.79
CA ARG A 117 10.35 -5.02 -19.12
C ARG A 117 9.26 -5.43 -18.13
N LEU A 118 8.47 -6.42 -18.52
CA LEU A 118 7.51 -7.06 -17.63
C LEU A 118 8.21 -7.98 -16.62
N ILE A 119 7.50 -8.25 -15.52
CA ILE A 119 7.90 -9.20 -14.49
C ILE A 119 7.92 -10.61 -15.10
N ALA A 120 9.00 -11.35 -14.84
CA ALA A 120 9.13 -12.76 -15.16
C ALA A 120 9.06 -13.62 -13.90
N GLU A 121 8.79 -14.92 -14.05
CA GLU A 121 8.73 -15.86 -12.92
C GLU A 121 10.03 -15.90 -12.10
N SER A 122 11.17 -15.76 -12.76
CA SER A 122 12.48 -15.68 -12.12
C SER A 122 12.63 -14.49 -11.16
N ASP A 123 11.88 -13.40 -11.37
CA ASP A 123 11.96 -12.20 -10.54
C ASP A 123 11.17 -12.33 -9.24
N VAL A 124 10.22 -13.28 -9.15
CA VAL A 124 9.28 -13.39 -8.03
C VAL A 124 9.99 -13.64 -6.70
N GLY A 125 11.15 -14.30 -6.72
CA GLY A 125 12.00 -14.50 -5.54
C GLY A 125 12.55 -13.20 -4.94
N GLU A 126 12.72 -12.17 -5.77
CA GLU A 126 13.27 -10.86 -5.41
C GLU A 126 12.18 -9.82 -5.07
N LEU A 127 10.90 -10.22 -5.06
CA LEU A 127 9.77 -9.36 -4.77
C LEU A 127 9.02 -9.80 -3.50
N PRO A 128 9.67 -9.72 -2.31
CA PRO A 128 9.10 -10.24 -1.07
C PRO A 128 7.82 -9.53 -0.63
N TYR A 129 7.71 -8.20 -0.83
CA TYR A 129 6.50 -7.46 -0.47
C TYR A 129 5.33 -7.81 -1.39
N LEU A 130 5.56 -7.96 -2.69
CA LEU A 130 4.55 -8.46 -3.62
C LEU A 130 4.08 -9.88 -3.23
N ASN A 131 5.01 -10.77 -2.88
CA ASN A 131 4.69 -12.12 -2.43
C ASN A 131 3.83 -12.11 -1.14
N CYS A 132 4.13 -11.23 -0.19
CA CYS A 132 3.31 -11.02 1.00
C CYS A 132 1.87 -10.60 0.64
N ILE A 133 1.69 -9.67 -0.29
CA ILE A 133 0.35 -9.24 -0.74
C ILE A 133 -0.43 -10.43 -1.32
N VAL A 134 0.19 -11.22 -2.19
CA VAL A 134 -0.45 -12.39 -2.82
C VAL A 134 -0.84 -13.41 -1.76
N ARG A 135 0.09 -13.78 -0.87
CA ARG A 135 -0.15 -14.75 0.20
C ARG A 135 -1.27 -14.33 1.14
N GLU A 136 -1.28 -13.06 1.54
CA GLU A 136 -2.31 -12.53 2.44
C GLU A 136 -3.69 -12.49 1.76
N THR A 137 -3.73 -12.13 0.47
CA THR A 137 -4.98 -12.15 -0.31
C THR A 137 -5.54 -13.57 -0.41
N LEU A 138 -4.68 -14.56 -0.67
CA LEU A 138 -5.07 -15.97 -0.71
C LEU A 138 -5.45 -16.52 0.67
N GLN A 139 -4.90 -15.99 1.76
CA GLN A 139 -5.31 -16.35 3.11
C GLN A 139 -6.73 -15.86 3.40
N MET A 140 -7.04 -14.60 3.03
CA MET A 140 -8.37 -14.02 3.22
C MET A 140 -9.42 -14.55 2.24
N SER A 141 -8.99 -14.97 1.05
CA SER A 141 -9.86 -15.46 -0.03
C SER A 141 -9.25 -16.71 -0.66
N PRO A 142 -9.30 -17.85 0.03
CA PRO A 142 -8.73 -19.09 -0.48
C PRO A 142 -9.46 -19.50 -1.78
N PRO A 143 -8.73 -19.90 -2.85
CA PRO A 143 -9.34 -20.33 -4.12
C PRO A 143 -10.28 -21.54 -3.94
N THR A 144 -10.01 -22.36 -2.92
CA THR A 144 -10.79 -23.53 -2.53
C THR A 144 -11.26 -23.36 -1.07
N PRO A 145 -12.58 -23.16 -0.84
CA PRO A 145 -13.15 -22.95 0.50
C PRO A 145 -13.02 -24.15 1.47
N LEU A 146 -12.59 -25.32 0.98
CA LEU A 146 -12.38 -26.52 1.77
C LEU A 146 -11.10 -27.22 1.29
N LEU A 147 -10.24 -27.59 2.23
CA LEU A 147 -9.22 -28.62 1.99
C LEU A 147 -9.94 -29.91 1.59
N VAL A 148 -9.38 -30.65 0.64
CA VAL A 148 -9.90 -31.99 0.28
C VAL A 148 -10.01 -32.80 1.57
N PRO A 149 -11.13 -33.51 1.82
CA PRO A 149 -11.29 -34.30 3.04
C PRO A 149 -10.06 -35.18 3.26
N HIS A 150 -9.42 -35.04 4.42
CA HIS A 150 -8.33 -35.89 4.85
C HIS A 150 -8.89 -36.95 5.80
N GLU A 151 -8.54 -38.21 5.57
CA GLU A 151 -8.73 -39.31 6.51
C GLU A 151 -7.43 -39.48 7.30
N SER A 152 -7.52 -39.64 8.63
CA SER A 152 -6.34 -39.91 9.45
C SER A 152 -5.86 -41.32 9.17
N SER A 153 -4.61 -41.50 8.75
CA SER A 153 -3.99 -42.82 8.75
C SER A 153 -3.86 -43.28 10.21
N GLU A 154 -4.57 -44.35 10.58
CA GLU A 154 -4.30 -45.07 11.83
C GLU A 154 -3.02 -45.90 11.65
N GLU A 155 -2.10 -45.83 12.62
CA GLU A 155 -1.05 -46.85 12.85
C GLU A 155 -1.55 -47.88 13.87
#